data_AF-A0A4Y2MCI6-F1
#
_entry.id   AF-A0A4Y2MCI6-F1
#
_cell.length_a   1.000
_cell.length_b   1.000
_cell.length_c   1.000
_cell.angle_alpha   90.00
_cell.angle_beta   90.00
_cell.angle_gamma   90.00
#
_symmetry.space_group_name_H-M   'P 1'
#
loop_
_entity.id
_entity.type
_entity.pdbx_description
1 polymer ?
#
loop_
_entity_poly.entity_id
_entity_poly.type
_entity_poly.pdbx_seq_one_letter_code
_entity_poly.pdbx_strand_id
1 'polypeptide(L)'
;MEKVNTVVSCVNDASMIVKNCSKSSVANKDKSCERELLMLVDKKMTYFIPNKVINVDADVPEFMSLADYSFNVPHKIDILLGAEIFYELLRPGQIYAQNSQLLLQNTVFGYAVSGNVDKVAEDRVHCGLIHDDDLNKTLNNFGKLRVLMSNV
;
A
#
# COMPACT_ATOMS: atom_id res chain seq x y z
N MET A 1 19.11 6.56 14.78
CA MET A 1 18.34 7.44 13.87
C MET A 1 19.31 8.43 13.27
N GLU A 2 19.44 8.43 11.95
CA GLU A 2 20.42 9.24 11.23
C GLU A 2 19.74 10.46 10.60
N LYS A 3 20.52 11.54 10.41
CA LYS A 3 20.03 12.75 9.75
C LYS A 3 20.22 12.61 8.25
N VAL A 4 19.17 12.93 7.49
CA VAL A 4 19.21 13.00 6.01
C VAL A 4 18.61 14.33 5.56
N ASN A 5 18.75 14.65 4.28
CA ASN A 5 18.08 15.80 3.68
C ASN A 5 17.58 15.41 2.29
N THR A 6 16.52 14.61 2.27
CA THR A 6 16.00 14.00 1.04
C THR A 6 14.67 14.65 0.67
N VAL A 7 14.53 15.04 -0.59
CA VAL A 7 13.25 15.49 -1.15
C VAL A 7 12.47 14.26 -1.61
N VAL A 8 11.28 14.07 -1.05
CA VAL A 8 10.33 13.08 -1.51
C VAL A 8 9.26 13.80 -2.32
N SER A 9 9.22 13.53 -3.63
CA SER A 9 8.17 14.02 -4.51
C SER A 9 6.93 13.15 -4.38
N CYS A 10 5.77 13.79 -4.33
CA CYS A 10 4.44 13.21 -4.19
C CYS A 10 3.57 13.71 -5.35
N VAL A 11 2.28 13.35 -5.29
CA VAL A 11 1.28 13.73 -6.29
C VAL A 11 1.14 15.25 -6.44
N ASN A 12 0.96 15.74 -7.68
CA ASN A 12 0.75 17.16 -8.03
C ASN A 12 1.90 18.11 -7.63
N ASP A 13 3.16 17.72 -7.89
CA ASP A 13 4.37 18.46 -7.51
C ASP A 13 4.49 18.76 -6.00
N ALA A 14 3.62 18.18 -5.18
CA ALA A 14 3.77 18.21 -3.75
C ALA A 14 5.08 17.52 -3.42
N SER A 15 5.94 18.16 -2.65
CA SER A 15 7.18 17.56 -2.17
C SER A 15 7.32 17.81 -0.69
N MET A 16 7.97 16.88 -0.02
CA MET A 16 8.33 17.02 1.38
C MET A 16 9.82 16.79 1.56
N ILE A 17 10.42 17.61 2.42
CA ILE A 17 11.81 17.42 2.83
C ILE A 17 11.80 16.53 4.06
N VAL A 18 12.29 15.30 3.90
CA VAL A 18 12.47 14.37 5.01
C VAL A 18 13.88 14.55 5.58
N LYS A 19 13.93 14.79 6.90
CA LYS A 19 15.17 15.14 7.61
C LYS A 19 15.79 13.99 8.40
N ASN A 20 15.05 12.90 8.55
CA ASN A 20 15.45 11.77 9.38
C ASN A 20 15.23 10.47 8.62
N CYS A 21 16.13 9.52 8.81
CA CYS A 21 15.93 8.14 8.40
C CYS A 21 16.25 7.20 9.55
N SER A 22 15.69 5.99 9.47
CA SER A 22 15.98 4.90 10.38
C SER A 22 16.13 3.62 9.60
N LYS A 23 17.18 2.87 9.92
CA LYS A 23 17.29 1.48 9.50
C LYS A 23 16.46 0.62 10.45
N SER A 24 15.52 -0.13 9.91
CA SER A 24 14.58 -0.93 10.69
C SER A 24 14.37 -2.29 10.04
N SER A 25 14.31 -3.34 10.85
CA SER A 25 13.89 -4.66 10.38
C SER A 25 12.37 -4.76 10.37
N VAL A 26 11.80 -5.21 9.27
CA VAL A 26 10.39 -5.56 9.11
C VAL A 26 10.31 -7.06 8.93
N ALA A 27 9.54 -7.72 9.79
CA ALA A 27 9.32 -9.15 9.71
C ALA A 27 7.84 -9.47 9.89
N ASN A 28 7.40 -10.56 9.28
CA ASN A 28 6.09 -11.12 9.57
C ASN A 28 6.10 -11.87 10.93
N LYS A 29 4.92 -12.27 11.42
CA LYS A 29 4.74 -12.81 12.78
C LYS A 29 5.61 -14.04 13.08
N ASP A 30 5.82 -14.91 12.09
CA ASP A 30 6.64 -16.13 12.22
C ASP A 30 8.11 -15.95 11.78
N LYS A 31 8.49 -14.73 11.36
CA LYS A 31 9.82 -14.37 10.85
C LYS A 31 10.28 -15.16 9.62
N SER A 32 9.39 -15.84 8.91
CA SER A 32 9.73 -16.49 7.63
C SER A 32 10.05 -15.49 6.52
N CYS A 33 9.63 -14.23 6.68
CA CYS A 33 10.04 -13.10 5.86
C CYS A 33 10.56 -12.00 6.78
N GLU A 34 11.83 -11.63 6.62
CA GLU A 34 12.47 -10.52 7.32
C GLU A 34 13.28 -9.69 6.33
N ARG A 35 13.16 -8.36 6.43
CA ARG A 35 13.85 -7.38 5.58
C ARG A 35 14.33 -6.21 6.40
N GLU A 36 15.58 -5.85 6.19
CA GLU A 36 16.13 -4.62 6.72
C GLU A 36 15.88 -3.49 5.71
N LEU A 37 15.15 -2.47 6.13
CA LEU A 37 14.75 -1.35 5.28
C LEU A 37 15.33 -0.04 5.81
N LEU A 38 15.76 0.83 4.90
CA LEU A 38 16.05 2.22 5.22
C LEU A 38 14.75 3.02 5.09
N MET A 39 14.16 3.36 6.23
CA MET A 39 12.89 4.09 6.28
C MET A 39 13.11 5.59 6.43
N LEU A 40 12.40 6.37 5.64
CA LEU A 40 12.31 7.82 5.78
C LEU A 40 11.31 8.14 6.90
N VAL A 41 11.72 8.95 7.88
CA VAL A 41 10.91 9.26 9.07
C VAL A 41 10.43 10.71 9.01
N ASP A 42 9.13 10.87 8.79
CA ASP A 42 8.46 12.16 8.89
C ASP A 42 7.60 12.25 10.15
N LYS A 43 7.51 13.45 10.74
CA LYS A 43 6.71 13.71 11.96
C LYS A 43 5.26 14.09 11.65
N LYS A 44 4.94 14.40 10.39
CA LYS A 44 3.64 14.96 9.99
C LYS A 44 2.68 13.96 9.33
N MET A 45 3.15 12.78 8.97
CA MET A 45 2.33 11.84 8.22
C MET A 45 1.60 10.87 9.13
N THR A 46 0.31 11.12 9.35
CA THR A 46 -0.70 10.05 9.50
C THR A 46 -2.06 10.60 9.07
N TYR A 47 -2.48 10.32 7.84
CA TYR A 47 -3.88 10.40 7.49
C TYR A 47 -4.57 9.11 7.96
N PHE A 48 -5.84 9.23 8.35
CA PHE A 48 -6.64 8.05 8.62
C PHE A 48 -6.96 7.36 7.29
N ILE A 49 -6.61 6.08 7.18
CA ILE A 49 -6.98 5.23 6.04
C ILE A 49 -7.68 3.99 6.58
N PRO A 50 -8.94 3.75 6.21
CA PRO A 50 -9.82 4.69 5.51
C PRO A 50 -10.08 5.98 6.33
N ASN A 51 -10.54 7.05 5.69
CA ASN A 51 -10.84 8.30 6.38
C ASN A 51 -12.19 8.27 7.14
N LYS A 52 -13.02 7.26 6.84
CA LYS A 52 -14.31 6.96 7.47
C LYS A 52 -14.49 5.45 7.57
N VAL A 53 -15.43 5.02 8.41
CA VAL A 53 -15.79 3.61 8.49
C VAL A 53 -16.39 3.18 7.16
N ILE A 54 -15.86 2.09 6.62
CA ILE A 54 -16.39 1.41 5.45
C ILE A 54 -17.36 0.34 5.95
N ASN A 55 -18.62 0.41 5.53
CA ASN A 55 -19.56 -0.66 5.78
C ASN A 55 -19.29 -1.79 4.77
N VAL A 56 -18.78 -2.91 5.27
CA VAL A 56 -18.43 -4.07 4.46
C VAL A 56 -19.45 -5.15 4.74
N ASP A 57 -20.39 -5.33 3.84
CA ASP A 57 -21.29 -6.50 3.82
C ASP A 57 -20.59 -7.63 3.05
N ALA A 58 -19.48 -8.13 3.62
CA ALA A 58 -18.71 -9.20 3.02
C ALA A 58 -18.41 -10.27 4.07
N ASP A 59 -18.75 -11.51 3.74
CA ASP A 59 -18.38 -12.67 4.53
C ASP A 59 -16.89 -12.97 4.29
N VAL A 60 -16.03 -12.30 5.05
CA VAL A 60 -14.61 -12.68 5.17
C VAL A 60 -14.53 -13.79 6.21
N PRO A 61 -14.05 -14.99 5.86
CA PRO A 61 -14.04 -16.09 6.82
C PRO A 61 -13.16 -15.77 8.03
N GLU A 62 -13.67 -15.96 9.25
CA GLU A 62 -12.97 -15.65 10.52
C GLU A 62 -11.62 -16.38 10.67
N PHE A 63 -11.46 -17.53 10.01
CA PHE A 63 -10.22 -18.30 10.03
C PHE A 63 -9.12 -17.72 9.12
N MET A 64 -9.43 -16.71 8.30
CA MET A 64 -8.46 -16.09 7.42
C MET A 64 -7.67 -15.02 8.15
N SER A 65 -6.34 -15.18 8.17
CA SER A 65 -5.47 -14.15 8.75
C SER A 65 -5.37 -12.95 7.83
N LEU A 66 -6.08 -11.88 8.15
CA LEU A 66 -5.92 -10.59 7.48
C LEU A 66 -4.59 -9.94 7.87
N ALA A 67 -4.01 -9.17 6.95
CA ALA A 67 -2.87 -8.31 7.25
C ALA A 67 -3.28 -7.15 8.19
N ASP A 68 -4.55 -6.74 8.10
CA ASP A 68 -5.16 -5.72 8.94
C ASP A 68 -6.63 -6.08 9.18
N TYR A 69 -6.98 -6.42 10.42
CA TYR A 69 -8.36 -6.73 10.80
C TYR A 69 -9.24 -5.48 10.97
N SER A 70 -8.62 -4.31 11.08
CA SER A 70 -9.28 -3.01 11.17
C SER A 70 -9.34 -2.26 9.83
N PHE A 71 -9.11 -2.95 8.71
CA PHE A 71 -9.04 -2.34 7.36
C PHE A 71 -10.27 -1.48 6.99
N ASN A 72 -11.42 -1.73 7.63
CA ASN A 72 -12.67 -1.02 7.39
C ASN A 72 -12.93 0.14 8.37
N VAL A 73 -12.08 0.34 9.37
CA VAL A 73 -12.23 1.38 10.41
C VAL A 73 -11.11 2.41 10.25
N PRO A 74 -11.37 3.72 10.42
CA PRO A 74 -10.31 4.71 10.36
C PRO A 74 -9.21 4.47 11.38
N HIS A 75 -8.00 4.21 10.91
CA HIS A 75 -6.80 4.22 11.73
C HIS A 75 -5.62 4.86 10.99
N LYS A 76 -4.58 5.17 11.75
CA LYS A 76 -3.35 5.73 11.22
C LYS A 76 -2.54 4.65 10.53
N ILE A 77 -1.87 5.00 9.43
CA ILE A 77 -0.83 4.16 8.84
C ILE A 77 0.49 4.51 9.52
N ASP A 78 1.15 3.51 10.07
CA ASP A 78 2.46 3.68 10.72
C ASP A 78 3.62 3.61 9.71
N ILE A 79 3.50 2.77 8.68
CA ILE A 79 4.56 2.50 7.71
C ILE A 79 3.98 2.45 6.29
N LEU A 80 4.56 3.23 5.38
CA LEU A 80 4.33 3.09 3.94
C LEU A 80 5.51 2.35 3.32
N LEU A 81 5.24 1.19 2.73
CA LEU A 81 6.24 0.38 2.06
C LEU A 81 6.31 0.76 0.58
N GLY A 82 7.53 0.98 0.08
CA GLY A 82 7.76 1.31 -1.32
C GLY A 82 7.49 0.14 -2.26
N ALA A 83 7.35 0.45 -3.56
CA ALA A 83 7.16 -0.56 -4.61
C ALA A 83 8.32 -1.56 -4.72
N GLU A 84 9.51 -1.19 -4.23
CA GLU A 84 10.72 -2.04 -4.21
C GLU A 84 10.49 -3.39 -3.53
N ILE A 85 9.73 -3.42 -2.43
CA ILE A 85 9.46 -4.66 -1.69
C ILE A 85 8.06 -5.20 -1.94
N PHE A 86 7.16 -4.41 -2.53
CA PHE A 86 5.76 -4.78 -2.73
C PHE A 86 5.60 -6.19 -3.34
N TYR A 87 6.35 -6.48 -4.41
CA TYR A 87 6.27 -7.78 -5.10
C TYR A 87 6.87 -8.94 -4.30
N GLU A 88 7.82 -8.67 -3.40
CA GLU A 88 8.36 -9.69 -2.50
C GLU A 88 7.35 -10.09 -1.41
N LEU A 89 6.45 -9.18 -1.06
CA LEU A 89 5.42 -9.42 -0.05
C LEU A 89 4.25 -10.25 -0.60
N LEU A 90 4.04 -10.26 -1.92
CA LEU A 90 2.95 -11.03 -2.53
C LEU A 90 3.18 -12.53 -2.41
N ARG A 91 2.11 -13.25 -2.09
CA ARG A 91 2.08 -14.71 -2.11
C ARG A 91 1.05 -15.19 -3.15
N PRO A 92 1.22 -16.40 -3.70
CA PRO A 92 0.16 -17.02 -4.49
C PRO A 92 -1.14 -17.11 -3.68
N GLY A 93 -2.25 -16.81 -4.32
CA GLY A 93 -3.58 -16.88 -3.72
C GLY A 93 -4.31 -15.55 -3.74
N GLN A 94 -5.48 -15.58 -4.37
CA GLN A 94 -6.43 -14.47 -4.42
C GLN A 94 -7.82 -15.05 -4.21
N ILE A 95 -8.61 -14.42 -3.36
CA ILE A 95 -9.97 -14.86 -3.03
C ILE A 95 -10.88 -13.64 -3.10
N TYR A 96 -12.00 -13.76 -3.80
CA TYR A 96 -13.06 -12.77 -3.72
C TYR A 96 -13.92 -13.06 -2.50
N ALA A 97 -14.12 -12.06 -1.64
CA ALA A 97 -15.04 -12.22 -0.51
C ALA A 97 -16.48 -12.33 -1.04
N GLN A 98 -17.26 -13.25 -0.47
CA GLN A 98 -18.59 -13.56 -0.98
C GLN A 98 -19.48 -12.32 -0.93
N ASN A 99 -20.35 -12.18 -1.95
CA ASN A 99 -21.31 -11.09 -2.10
C ASN A 99 -20.70 -9.67 -2.11
N SER A 100 -19.40 -9.55 -2.43
CA SER A 100 -18.70 -8.26 -2.42
C SER A 100 -17.81 -8.08 -3.65
N GLN A 101 -17.34 -6.85 -3.87
CA GLN A 101 -16.27 -6.53 -4.83
C GLN A 101 -14.88 -6.53 -4.16
N LEU A 102 -14.76 -7.15 -2.99
CA LEU A 102 -13.50 -7.22 -2.26
C LEU A 102 -12.66 -8.41 -2.72
N LEU A 103 -11.41 -8.12 -3.04
CA LEU A 103 -10.35 -9.04 -3.37
C LEU A 103 -9.38 -9.13 -2.18
N LEU A 104 -9.21 -10.35 -1.70
CA LEU A 104 -8.26 -10.73 -0.66
C LEU A 104 -7.00 -11.27 -1.34
N GLN A 105 -5.93 -10.48 -1.30
CA GLN A 105 -4.62 -10.87 -1.84
C GLN A 105 -3.77 -11.50 -0.74
N ASN A 106 -3.31 -12.73 -0.93
CA ASN A 106 -2.39 -13.37 0.02
C ASN A 106 -1.04 -12.63 0.03
N THR A 107 -0.53 -12.28 1.22
CA THR A 107 0.78 -11.66 1.40
C THR A 107 1.55 -12.34 2.53
N VAL A 108 2.83 -12.02 2.69
CA VAL A 108 3.65 -12.49 3.83
C VAL A 108 3.10 -12.06 5.19
N PHE A 109 2.28 -11.00 5.26
CA PHE A 109 1.68 -10.48 6.49
C PHE A 109 0.25 -10.97 6.74
N GLY A 110 -0.32 -11.75 5.82
CA GLY A 110 -1.74 -12.11 5.82
C GLY A 110 -2.44 -11.61 4.56
N TYR A 111 -3.75 -11.82 4.46
CA TYR A 111 -4.53 -11.37 3.33
C TYR A 111 -4.75 -9.85 3.39
N ALA A 112 -4.27 -9.14 2.37
CA ALA A 112 -4.54 -7.73 2.18
C ALA A 112 -5.88 -7.57 1.46
N VAL A 113 -6.74 -6.70 2.00
CA VAL A 113 -8.06 -6.41 1.42
C VAL A 113 -7.92 -5.29 0.40
N SER A 114 -8.49 -5.48 -0.78
CA SER A 114 -8.59 -4.46 -1.83
C SER A 114 -9.96 -4.57 -2.49
N GLY A 115 -10.41 -3.53 -3.17
CA GLY A 115 -11.68 -3.61 -3.91
C GLY A 115 -12.47 -2.32 -3.83
N ASN A 116 -13.63 -2.36 -4.49
CA ASN A 116 -14.59 -1.27 -4.42
C ASN A 116 -15.60 -1.57 -3.32
N VAL A 117 -16.01 -0.52 -2.62
CA VAL A 117 -17.15 -0.57 -1.69
C VAL A 117 -18.18 0.38 -2.23
N ASP A 118 -19.43 -0.08 -2.32
CA ASP A 118 -20.51 0.67 -2.94
C ASP A 118 -20.59 2.07 -2.32
N LYS A 119 -20.29 3.08 -3.16
CA LYS A 119 -20.15 4.45 -2.71
C LYS A 119 -21.52 5.02 -2.36
N VAL A 120 -21.70 5.43 -1.11
CA VAL A 120 -22.52 6.61 -0.83
C VAL A 120 -21.82 7.78 -1.53
N ALA A 121 -22.54 8.59 -2.31
CA ALA A 121 -21.96 9.68 -3.09
C ALA A 121 -21.03 10.56 -2.23
N GLU A 122 -19.73 10.59 -2.56
CA GLU A 122 -18.75 11.43 -1.87
C GLU A 122 -18.14 12.46 -2.83
N ASP A 123 -18.01 13.71 -2.35
CA ASP A 123 -17.39 14.82 -3.09
C ASP A 123 -15.85 14.74 -3.13
N ARG A 124 -15.22 13.75 -2.47
CA ARG A 124 -13.76 13.63 -2.37
C ARG A 124 -13.30 12.19 -2.52
N VAL A 125 -12.53 11.93 -3.57
CA VAL A 125 -11.82 10.66 -3.78
C VAL A 125 -10.34 10.87 -3.45
N HIS A 126 -9.79 10.07 -2.54
CA HIS A 126 -8.35 10.01 -2.32
C HIS A 126 -7.75 9.01 -3.32
N CYS A 127 -7.03 9.53 -4.32
CA CYS A 127 -6.32 8.72 -5.31
C CYS A 127 -4.81 8.91 -5.14
N GLY A 128 -4.05 7.80 -5.12
CA GLY A 128 -2.62 7.85 -5.38
C GLY A 128 -2.41 7.99 -6.90
N LEU A 129 -2.37 9.22 -7.40
CA LEU A 129 -2.12 9.47 -8.82
C LEU A 129 -0.61 9.34 -9.09
N ILE A 130 -0.24 8.47 -10.03
CA ILE A 130 1.10 8.52 -10.62
C ILE A 130 1.08 9.70 -11.59
N HIS A 131 1.83 10.76 -11.29
CA HIS A 131 2.03 11.86 -12.21
C HIS A 131 3.07 11.42 -13.25
N ASP A 132 2.59 11.08 -14.44
CA ASP A 132 3.39 10.93 -15.64
C ASP A 132 2.74 11.85 -16.68
N ASP A 133 3.49 12.85 -17.16
CA ASP A 133 3.05 13.81 -18.18
C ASP A 133 2.54 13.12 -19.46
N ASP A 134 2.89 11.85 -19.63
CA ASP A 134 2.48 11.03 -20.75
C ASP A 134 1.84 9.72 -20.26
N LEU A 135 0.92 9.82 -19.28
CA LEU A 135 0.08 8.69 -18.82
C LEU A 135 -0.46 7.87 -19.99
N ASN A 136 -0.85 8.52 -21.10
CA ASN A 136 -1.28 7.85 -22.31
C ASN A 136 -0.18 7.03 -23.00
N LYS A 137 1.07 7.50 -23.07
CA LYS A 137 2.21 6.67 -23.52
C LYS A 137 2.50 5.53 -22.56
N THR A 138 2.48 5.78 -21.25
CA THR A 138 2.77 4.77 -20.22
C THR A 138 1.71 3.65 -20.21
N LEU A 139 0.42 4.00 -20.34
CA LEU A 139 -0.67 3.04 -20.49
C LEU A 139 -0.61 2.28 -21.82
N ASN A 140 -0.31 2.96 -22.94
CA ASN A 140 -0.17 2.31 -24.24
C ASN A 140 1.07 1.38 -24.33
N ASN A 141 2.08 1.62 -23.50
CA ASN A 141 3.25 0.77 -23.38
C ASN A 141 3.14 -0.25 -22.24
N PHE A 142 2.09 -0.21 -21.42
CA PHE A 142 1.88 -1.15 -20.32
C PHE A 142 1.81 -2.61 -20.82
N GLY A 143 1.20 -2.83 -21.99
CA GLY A 143 1.20 -4.14 -22.68
C GLY A 143 2.51 -4.50 -23.41
N LYS A 144 3.46 -3.55 -23.54
CA LYS A 144 4.80 -3.75 -24.13
C LYS A 144 5.91 -3.81 -23.07
N LEU A 145 5.60 -3.57 -21.80
CA LEU A 145 6.49 -3.85 -20.67
C LEU A 145 6.71 -5.36 -20.58
N ARG A 146 7.65 -5.88 -21.38
CA ARG A 146 8.52 -6.92 -20.85
C ARG A 146 9.20 -6.28 -19.65
N VAL A 147 8.87 -6.74 -18.45
CA VAL A 147 9.62 -6.43 -17.23
C VAL A 147 11.06 -6.90 -17.47
N LEU A 148 11.89 -6.00 -17.99
CA LEU A 148 13.33 -6.13 -18.06
C LEU A 148 13.86 -5.34 -16.88
N MET A 149 14.01 -6.00 -15.74
CA MET A 149 14.72 -5.41 -14.62
C MET A 149 16.22 -5.53 -14.92
N SER A 150 16.84 -4.40 -15.26
CA SER A 150 18.29 -4.31 -15.32
C SER A 150 18.83 -4.40 -13.89
N ASN A 151 19.73 -5.35 -13.66
CA ASN A 151 20.55 -5.37 -12.46
C ASN A 151 21.42 -4.10 -12.45
N VAL A 152 21.23 -3.25 -11.45
CA VAL A 152 22.29 -2.39 -10.91
C VAL A 152 22.22 -2.46 -9.40
#